data_AF-A0A7X0CBP0-F1
#
_entry.id   AF-A0A7X0CBP0-F1
#
_cell.length_a   1.000
_cell.length_b   1.000
_cell.length_c   1.000
_cell.angle_alpha   90.00
_cell.angle_beta   90.00
_cell.angle_gamma   90.00
#
_symmetry.space_group_name_H-M   'P 1'
#
loop_
_entity.id
_entity.type
_entity.pdbx_description
1 polymer ?
#
loop_
_entity_poly.entity_id
_entity_poly.type
_entity_poly.pdbx_seq_one_letter_code
_entity_poly.pdbx_strand_id
1 'polypeptide(L)'
;MTIADRALSTTSPDVGPLLKEYREQFVPVAVDYLERRISANELRRLWKPHYLGTFHQYDLTVEQAWRQQSGSTGRLESGGPPADPHHETPLAHFPVSVAYNNLDRLIEVLAIELGDQTVDKTRIRERTVDFAHVIDSLDALMASLDN
;
A
#
# COMPACT_ATOMS: atom_id res chain seq x y z
N MET A 1 32.38 -20.29 2.45
CA MET A 1 31.13 -20.56 3.18
C MET A 1 30.05 -19.73 2.49
N THR A 2 29.33 -20.34 1.56
CA THR A 2 28.37 -19.67 0.67
C THR A 2 27.04 -19.46 1.39
N ILE A 3 26.48 -18.26 1.23
CA ILE A 3 25.15 -17.84 1.69
C ILE A 3 24.11 -18.55 0.81
N ALA A 4 24.03 -19.87 0.92
CA ALA A 4 23.04 -20.70 0.25
C ALA A 4 22.28 -21.45 1.34
N ASP A 5 20.96 -21.46 1.22
CA ASP A 5 20.00 -22.20 2.07
C ASP A 5 19.67 -21.59 3.43
N ARG A 6 19.32 -20.30 3.46
CA ARG A 6 18.13 -19.96 4.26
C ARG A 6 16.94 -20.34 3.40
N ALA A 7 16.29 -21.45 3.75
CA ALA A 7 14.99 -21.82 3.21
C ALA A 7 14.08 -20.58 3.26
N LEU A 8 13.79 -20.00 2.10
CA LEU A 8 12.88 -18.87 1.99
C LEU A 8 11.52 -19.42 2.42
N SER A 9 10.96 -18.83 3.48
CA SER A 9 9.61 -19.20 3.91
C SER A 9 8.68 -18.99 2.71
N THR A 10 8.00 -20.04 2.30
CA THR A 10 7.00 -20.05 1.23
C THR A 10 5.71 -19.40 1.74
N THR A 11 5.82 -18.17 2.25
CA THR A 11 4.67 -17.43 2.76
C THR A 11 3.97 -16.83 1.56
N SER A 12 2.85 -17.45 1.20
CA SER A 12 1.80 -16.77 0.44
C SER A 12 1.57 -15.39 1.07
N PRO A 13 1.40 -14.32 0.26
CA PRO A 13 1.04 -13.02 0.81
C PRO A 13 -0.20 -13.15 1.70
N ASP A 14 -0.13 -12.53 2.88
CA ASP A 14 -1.23 -12.46 3.84
C ASP A 14 -1.53 -10.97 4.10
N VAL A 15 -2.75 -10.57 3.78
CA VAL A 15 -3.20 -9.17 3.90
C VAL A 15 -3.76 -8.87 5.29
N GLY A 16 -4.13 -9.88 6.08
CA GLY A 16 -4.86 -9.72 7.34
C GLY A 16 -4.15 -8.80 8.34
N PRO A 17 -2.84 -8.98 8.62
CA PRO A 17 -2.09 -8.07 9.47
C PRO A 17 -2.04 -6.63 8.96
N LEU A 18 -1.88 -6.45 7.63
CA LEU A 18 -1.86 -5.14 7.00
C LEU A 18 -3.22 -4.44 7.11
N LEU A 19 -4.31 -5.15 6.79
CA LEU A 19 -5.68 -4.66 6.87
C LEU A 19 -6.06 -4.26 8.30
N LYS A 20 -5.69 -5.10 9.28
CA LYS A 20 -5.92 -4.79 10.69
C LYS A 20 -5.22 -3.50 11.09
N GLU A 21 -3.93 -3.38 10.79
CA GLU A 21 -3.17 -2.18 11.13
C GLU A 21 -3.69 -0.94 10.40
N TYR A 22 -4.06 -1.08 9.13
CA TYR A 22 -4.67 -0.02 8.34
C TYR A 22 -5.92 0.54 9.02
N ARG A 23 -6.85 -0.34 9.41
CA ARG A 23 -8.11 0.02 10.08
C ARG A 23 -7.90 0.61 11.47
N GLU A 24 -7.00 0.02 12.26
CA GLU A 24 -6.81 0.42 13.66
C GLU A 24 -5.96 1.69 13.80
N GLN A 25 -4.98 1.90 12.91
CA GLN A 25 -3.98 2.96 13.05
C GLN A 25 -4.15 4.07 12.03
N PHE A 26 -4.42 3.76 10.76
CA PHE A 26 -4.38 4.78 9.71
C PHE A 26 -5.75 5.35 9.33
N VAL A 27 -6.81 4.54 9.25
CA VAL A 27 -8.16 5.05 8.96
C VAL A 27 -8.57 6.18 9.93
N PRO A 28 -8.35 6.09 11.25
CA PRO A 28 -8.64 7.20 12.16
C PRO A 28 -7.86 8.48 11.84
N VAL A 29 -6.60 8.35 11.45
CA VAL A 29 -5.74 9.48 11.05
C VAL A 29 -6.25 10.13 9.75
N ALA A 30 -6.66 9.31 8.78
CA ALA A 30 -7.26 9.80 7.54
C ALA A 30 -8.56 10.58 7.82
N VAL A 31 -9.41 10.09 8.74
CA VAL A 31 -10.61 10.78 9.20
C VAL A 31 -10.25 12.12 9.86
N ASP A 32 -9.29 12.14 10.79
CA ASP A 32 -8.87 13.39 11.44
C ASP A 32 -8.37 14.44 10.42
N TYR A 33 -7.68 14.00 9.37
CA TYR A 33 -7.26 14.90 8.29
C TYR A 33 -8.45 15.44 7.49
N LEU A 34 -9.37 14.56 7.08
CA LEU A 34 -10.59 14.94 6.35
C LEU A 34 -11.49 15.88 7.15
N GLU A 35 -11.52 15.72 8.47
CA GLU A 35 -12.24 16.58 9.41
C GLU A 35 -11.48 17.86 9.80
N ARG A 36 -10.33 18.12 9.17
CA ARG A 36 -9.51 19.34 9.39
C ARG A 36 -8.95 19.45 10.81
N ARG A 37 -8.78 18.32 11.50
CA ARG A 37 -8.20 18.27 12.86
C ARG A 37 -6.68 18.22 12.84
N ILE A 38 -6.09 17.67 11.77
CA ILE A 38 -4.64 17.60 11.57
C ILE A 38 -4.22 18.21 10.23
N SER A 39 -2.96 18.65 10.16
CA SER A 39 -2.36 19.18 8.94
C SER A 39 -1.92 18.08 7.96
N ALA A 40 -1.57 18.46 6.73
CA ALA A 40 -1.02 17.52 5.76
C ALA A 40 0.36 16.96 6.18
N ASN A 41 1.22 17.78 6.80
CA ASN A 41 2.48 17.32 7.39
C ASN A 41 2.26 16.32 8.53
N GLU A 42 1.24 16.54 9.36
CA GLU A 42 0.90 15.64 10.45
C GLU A 42 0.33 14.31 9.92
N LEU A 43 -0.55 14.36 8.92
CA LEU A 43 -1.02 13.17 8.18
C LEU A 43 0.17 12.36 7.65
N ARG A 44 1.11 13.02 6.97
CA ARG A 44 2.32 12.38 6.44
C ARG A 44 3.14 11.73 7.56
N ARG A 45 3.37 12.44 8.66
CA ARG A 45 4.16 11.95 9.80
C ARG A 45 3.54 10.68 10.39
N LEU A 46 2.21 10.63 10.49
CA LEU A 46 1.47 9.50 11.04
C LEU A 46 1.34 8.34 10.04
N TRP A 47 1.31 8.61 8.73
CA TRP A 47 1.30 7.61 7.68
C TRP A 47 2.64 6.85 7.53
N LYS A 48 3.77 7.55 7.61
CA LYS A 48 5.08 6.97 7.27
C LYS A 48 5.47 5.71 8.05
N PRO A 49 5.21 5.60 9.37
CA PRO A 49 5.50 4.37 10.11
C PRO A 49 4.76 3.15 9.55
N HIS A 50 3.49 3.31 9.18
CA HIS A 50 2.69 2.24 8.60
C HIS A 50 3.20 1.85 7.20
N TYR A 51 3.50 2.86 6.36
CA TYR A 51 4.00 2.65 5.01
C TYR A 51 5.39 1.98 4.97
N LEU A 52 6.33 2.47 5.77
CA LEU A 52 7.70 1.94 5.82
C LEU A 52 7.84 0.68 6.68
N GLY A 53 6.83 0.37 7.50
CA GLY A 53 6.77 -0.80 8.35
C GLY A 53 6.00 -1.94 7.69
N THR A 54 4.76 -2.14 8.14
CA THR A 54 3.92 -3.30 7.81
C THR A 54 3.62 -3.39 6.32
N PHE A 55 3.33 -2.27 5.65
CA PHE A 55 3.14 -2.28 4.21
C PHE A 55 4.41 -2.70 3.46
N HIS A 56 5.58 -2.14 3.80
CA HIS A 56 6.81 -2.48 3.10
C HIS A 56 7.17 -3.97 3.23
N GLN A 57 6.91 -4.58 4.39
CA GLN A 57 7.09 -6.02 4.57
C GLN A 57 6.13 -6.83 3.70
N TYR A 58 4.86 -6.46 3.68
CA TYR A 58 3.86 -7.08 2.81
C TYR A 58 4.25 -6.98 1.32
N ASP A 59 4.66 -5.80 0.86
CA ASP A 59 5.04 -5.55 -0.53
C ASP A 59 6.23 -6.42 -0.97
N LEU A 60 7.23 -6.57 -0.10
CA LEU A 60 8.36 -7.47 -0.32
C LEU A 60 7.91 -8.94 -0.42
N THR A 61 6.92 -9.36 0.38
CA THR A 61 6.37 -10.72 0.30
C THR A 61 5.63 -10.95 -1.02
N VAL A 62 4.83 -9.99 -1.48
CA VAL A 62 4.16 -10.04 -2.80
C VAL A 62 5.19 -10.15 -3.93
N GLU A 63 6.21 -9.30 -3.90
CA GLU A 63 7.28 -9.32 -4.91
C GLU A 63 8.05 -10.64 -4.91
N GLN A 64 8.36 -11.19 -3.74
CA GLN A 64 9.06 -12.48 -3.63
C GLN A 64 8.21 -13.63 -4.15
N ALA A 65 6.91 -13.67 -3.79
CA ALA A 65 5.97 -14.68 -4.29
C ALA A 65 5.87 -14.62 -5.81
N TRP A 66 5.78 -13.41 -6.38
CA TRP A 66 5.80 -13.20 -7.83
C TRP A 66 7.07 -13.76 -8.48
N ARG A 67 8.25 -13.38 -7.99
CA ARG A 67 9.54 -13.82 -8.56
C ARG A 67 9.73 -15.33 -8.49
N GLN A 68 9.28 -15.96 -7.39
CA GLN A 68 9.37 -17.41 -7.23
C GLN A 68 8.51 -18.17 -8.23
N GLN A 69 7.30 -17.69 -8.50
CA GLN A 69 6.34 -18.40 -9.36
C GLN A 69 6.58 -18.12 -10.84
N SER A 70 6.88 -16.88 -11.20
CA SER A 70 7.10 -16.47 -12.59
C SER A 70 8.50 -16.77 -13.12
N GLY A 71 9.46 -17.04 -12.22
CA GLY A 71 10.88 -17.06 -12.56
C GLY A 71 11.45 -15.67 -12.89
N SER A 72 10.70 -14.60 -12.60
CA SER A 72 11.12 -13.23 -12.86
C SER A 72 12.41 -12.88 -12.09
N THR A 73 13.33 -12.25 -12.80
CA THR A 73 14.58 -11.71 -12.26
C THR A 73 14.41 -10.34 -11.61
N GLY A 74 13.20 -9.76 -11.68
CA GLY A 74 12.93 -8.39 -11.24
C GLY A 74 13.52 -7.31 -12.17
N ARG A 75 13.96 -7.69 -13.38
CA ARG A 75 14.37 -6.76 -14.45
C ARG A 75 13.19 -6.48 -15.37
N LEU A 76 13.35 -5.52 -16.28
CA LEU A 76 12.40 -5.32 -17.37
C LEU A 76 12.34 -6.60 -18.22
N GLU A 77 11.21 -7.29 -18.13
CA GLU A 77 10.92 -8.52 -18.85
C GLU A 77 9.96 -8.22 -20.00
N SER A 78 10.18 -8.85 -21.16
CA SER A 78 9.34 -8.64 -22.33
C SER A 78 8.16 -9.60 -22.34
N GLY A 79 6.96 -9.07 -22.54
CA GLY A 79 5.71 -9.84 -22.60
C GLY A 79 4.92 -9.77 -21.29
N GLY A 80 3.63 -10.11 -21.38
CA GLY A 80 2.82 -10.33 -20.18
C GLY A 80 3.14 -11.68 -19.55
N PRO A 81 2.84 -11.88 -18.26
CA PRO A 81 2.97 -13.20 -17.68
C PRO A 81 2.03 -14.17 -18.41
N PRO A 82 2.43 -15.43 -18.64
CA PRO A 82 1.50 -16.43 -19.16
C PRO A 82 0.31 -16.54 -18.21
N ALA A 83 -0.86 -16.86 -18.76
CA ALA A 83 -2.08 -17.18 -18.00
C ALA A 83 -1.89 -18.53 -17.29
N ASP A 84 -1.00 -18.54 -16.30
CA ASP A 84 -0.64 -19.67 -15.47
C ASP A 84 -1.40 -19.54 -14.13
N PRO A 85 -2.22 -20.54 -13.75
CA PRO A 85 -2.92 -20.56 -12.47
C PRO A 85 -2.00 -20.36 -11.26
N HIS A 86 -0.72 -20.73 -11.37
CA HIS A 86 0.25 -20.50 -10.31
C HIS A 86 0.44 -19.00 -10.00
N HIS A 87 0.25 -18.10 -10.98
CA HIS A 87 0.39 -16.66 -10.79
C HIS A 87 -0.82 -16.00 -10.12
N GLU A 88 -1.96 -16.68 -10.00
CA GLU A 88 -3.22 -16.06 -9.57
C GLU A 88 -3.10 -15.38 -8.21
N THR A 89 -2.46 -16.04 -7.24
CA THR A 89 -2.32 -15.50 -5.88
C THR A 89 -1.53 -14.19 -5.86
N PRO A 90 -0.24 -14.10 -6.22
CA PRO A 90 0.46 -12.82 -6.17
C PRO A 90 -0.16 -11.76 -7.10
N LEU A 91 -0.76 -12.15 -8.23
CA LEU A 91 -1.48 -11.22 -9.09
C LEU A 91 -2.69 -10.58 -8.41
N ALA A 92 -3.42 -11.32 -7.56
CA ALA A 92 -4.52 -10.77 -6.78
C ALA A 92 -4.06 -9.75 -5.73
N HIS A 93 -2.80 -9.84 -5.26
CA HIS A 93 -2.24 -8.94 -4.24
C HIS A 93 -1.56 -7.68 -4.79
N PHE A 94 -1.09 -7.69 -6.06
CA PHE A 94 -0.46 -6.50 -6.67
C PHE A 94 -1.32 -5.22 -6.63
N PRO A 95 -2.65 -5.27 -6.85
CA PRO A 95 -3.50 -4.09 -6.71
C PRO A 95 -3.36 -3.38 -5.36
N VAL A 96 -3.16 -4.13 -4.27
CA VAL A 96 -2.92 -3.55 -2.93
C VAL A 96 -1.61 -2.78 -2.90
N SER A 97 -0.52 -3.38 -3.39
CA SER A 97 0.79 -2.73 -3.49
C SER A 97 0.74 -1.45 -4.31
N VAL A 98 0.07 -1.49 -5.46
CA VAL A 98 -0.09 -0.32 -6.33
C VAL A 98 -0.89 0.78 -5.64
N ALA A 99 -2.00 0.43 -4.97
CA ALA A 99 -2.85 1.38 -4.26
C ALA A 99 -2.11 2.08 -3.10
N TYR A 100 -1.37 1.32 -2.27
CA TYR A 100 -0.57 1.89 -1.17
C TYR A 100 0.51 2.85 -1.68
N ASN A 101 1.25 2.44 -2.72
CA ASN A 101 2.28 3.26 -3.34
C ASN A 101 1.69 4.55 -3.94
N ASN A 102 0.47 4.51 -4.47
CA ASN A 102 -0.22 5.70 -4.99
C ASN A 102 -0.74 6.59 -3.86
N LEU A 103 -1.25 6.00 -2.78
CA LEU A 103 -1.68 6.73 -1.59
C LEU A 103 -0.52 7.47 -0.93
N ASP A 104 0.66 6.83 -0.81
CA ASP A 104 1.87 7.50 -0.30
C ASP A 104 2.24 8.72 -1.14
N ARG A 105 2.23 8.58 -2.48
CA ARG A 105 2.49 9.69 -3.39
C ARG A 105 1.48 10.83 -3.23
N LEU A 106 0.20 10.50 -3.06
CA LEU A 106 -0.84 11.49 -2.80
C LEU A 106 -0.57 12.24 -1.49
N ILE A 107 -0.23 11.54 -0.42
CA ILE A 107 0.08 12.13 0.89
C ILE A 107 1.32 13.03 0.80
N GLU A 108 2.38 12.62 0.09
CA GLU A 108 3.55 13.47 -0.14
C GLU A 108 3.19 14.75 -0.92
N VAL A 109 2.36 14.64 -1.96
CA VAL A 109 1.89 15.81 -2.73
C VAL A 109 1.09 16.76 -1.84
N LEU A 110 0.19 16.23 -1.01
CA LEU A 110 -0.60 17.04 -0.07
C LEU A 110 0.30 17.74 0.96
N ALA A 111 1.31 17.05 1.49
CA ALA A 111 2.27 17.64 2.44
C ALA A 111 3.11 18.75 1.80
N ILE A 112 3.54 18.58 0.54
CA ILE A 112 4.26 19.62 -0.21
C ILE A 112 3.35 20.83 -0.51
N GLU A 113 2.10 20.59 -0.89
CA GLU A 113 1.15 21.64 -1.24
C GLU A 113 0.71 22.45 -0.01
N LEU A 114 0.35 21.77 1.07
CA LEU A 114 -0.34 22.36 2.22
C LEU A 114 0.57 22.58 3.42
N GLY A 115 1.64 21.79 3.57
CA GLY A 115 2.52 21.83 4.73
C GLY A 115 1.73 21.65 6.04
N ASP A 116 1.82 22.66 6.91
CA ASP A 116 1.14 22.67 8.22
C ASP A 116 -0.33 23.12 8.14
N GLN A 117 -0.89 23.29 6.94
CA GLN A 117 -2.29 23.61 6.74
C GLN A 117 -3.17 22.36 6.67
N THR A 118 -4.44 22.57 7.00
CA THR A 118 -5.53 21.59 6.94
C THR A 118 -6.11 21.49 5.53
N VAL A 119 -6.86 20.41 5.29
CA VAL A 119 -7.38 20.06 3.96
C VAL A 119 -8.30 21.14 3.33
N ASP A 120 -8.97 21.98 4.12
CA ASP A 120 -9.81 23.08 3.60
C ASP A 120 -9.02 24.19 2.89
N LYS A 121 -7.68 24.19 3.01
CA LYS A 121 -6.79 25.11 2.31
C LYS A 121 -6.34 24.61 0.94
N THR A 122 -6.72 23.39 0.54
CA THR A 122 -6.42 22.89 -0.81
C THR A 122 -7.06 23.75 -1.88
N ARG A 123 -6.32 23.97 -2.97
CA ARG A 123 -6.83 24.68 -4.15
C ARG A 123 -7.78 23.81 -4.98
N ILE A 124 -7.69 22.48 -4.82
CA ILE A 124 -8.41 21.49 -5.62
C ILE A 124 -9.20 20.60 -4.67
N ARG A 125 -10.48 20.92 -4.48
CA ARG A 125 -11.35 20.23 -3.51
C ARG A 125 -11.54 18.76 -3.83
N GLU A 126 -11.45 18.42 -5.12
CA GLU A 126 -11.52 17.06 -5.64
C GLU A 126 -10.47 16.15 -4.99
N ARG A 127 -9.29 16.68 -4.62
CA ARG A 127 -8.24 15.89 -3.94
C ARG A 127 -8.69 15.32 -2.61
N THR A 128 -9.53 16.03 -1.87
CA THR A 128 -10.09 15.56 -0.59
C THR A 128 -11.06 14.41 -0.80
N VAL A 129 -11.88 14.51 -1.85
CA VAL A 129 -12.86 13.49 -2.22
C VAL A 129 -12.15 12.24 -2.75
N ASP A 130 -11.15 12.42 -3.61
CA ASP A 130 -10.30 11.34 -4.12
C ASP A 130 -9.56 10.65 -2.98
N PHE A 131 -9.00 11.40 -2.03
CA PHE A 131 -8.35 10.83 -0.85
C PHE A 131 -9.32 9.94 -0.06
N ALA A 132 -10.51 10.44 0.28
CA ALA A 132 -11.53 9.65 0.99
C ALA A 132 -11.91 8.38 0.23
N HIS A 133 -12.13 8.48 -1.09
CA HIS A 133 -12.46 7.32 -1.92
C HIS A 133 -11.32 6.29 -2.00
N VAL A 134 -10.06 6.74 -2.05
CA VAL A 134 -8.90 5.83 -2.02
C VAL A 134 -8.84 5.08 -0.70
N ILE A 135 -9.14 5.74 0.42
CA ILE A 135 -9.16 5.09 1.74
C ILE A 135 -10.19 3.96 1.78
N ASP A 136 -11.44 4.27 1.42
CA ASP A 136 -12.53 3.29 1.44
C ASP A 136 -12.29 2.14 0.45
N SER A 137 -11.80 2.47 -0.75
CA SER A 137 -11.55 1.47 -1.80
C SER A 137 -10.40 0.54 -1.45
N LEU A 138 -9.36 1.06 -0.78
CA LEU A 138 -8.23 0.27 -0.32
C LEU A 138 -8.63 -0.69 0.80
N ASP A 139 -9.46 -0.24 1.75
CA ASP A 139 -10.05 -1.10 2.78
C ASP A 139 -10.82 -2.26 2.15
N ALA A 140 -11.74 -1.94 1.23
CA ALA A 140 -12.57 -2.95 0.57
C ALA A 140 -11.73 -3.94 -0.26
N LEU A 141 -10.71 -3.45 -0.96
CA LEU A 141 -9.78 -4.29 -1.72
C LEU A 141 -9.04 -5.26 -0.81
N MET A 142 -8.44 -4.78 0.27
CA MET A 142 -7.74 -5.64 1.23
C MET A 142 -8.70 -6.64 1.90
N ALA A 143 -9.90 -6.20 2.29
CA ALA A 143 -10.91 -7.08 2.88
C ALA A 143 -11.36 -8.19 1.92
N SER A 144 -11.36 -7.94 0.61
CA SER A 144 -11.70 -8.98 -0.38
C SER A 144 -10.66 -10.11 -0.47
N LEU A 145 -9.45 -9.87 0.01
CA LEU A 145 -8.32 -10.80 0.01
C LEU A 145 -8.11 -11.48 1.38
N ASP A 146 -8.79 -11.00 2.44
CA ASP A 146 -8.72 -11.51 3.81
C ASP A 146 -9.78 -12.62 4.03
N ASN A 147 -9.60 -13.77 3.39
CA ASN A 147 -10.47 -14.96 3.52
C ASN A 147 -9.78 -16.13 4.23
#